data_AF-A0AAI8QBB3-F1
#
_entry.id   AF-A0AAI8QBB3-F1
#
_cell.length_a   1.000
_cell.length_b   1.000
_cell.length_c   1.000
_cell.angle_alpha   90.00
_cell.angle_beta   90.00
_cell.angle_gamma   90.00
#
_symmetry.space_group_name_H-M   'P 1'
#
loop_
_entity.id
_entity.type
_entity.pdbx_description
1 polymer ?
#
loop_
_entity_poly.entity_id
_entity_poly.type
_entity_poly.pdbx_seq_one_letter_code
_entity_poly.pdbx_strand_id
1 'polypeptide(L)'
;MNYAVMYEYAIDRSSSQYKAPFNQIHNEARVFTYKDTAVITPNSDTPYSMLFMDLRAEPIVLAVPAVDPKRYYSVMLCDANCYNYGYIGSRATGSEPGDYMVVGPNWQGETPRGIKKVFRSTTQFSAAAYRTQLFGPDDIENVAKVQSGYKVQPLSKYLNQPPPPPAPEIKFPKINKELVKTNFFEYLDFALQFAPAEPVETEVRAKLARIGVGPGKTFDFKTISLKQKAEIALGMKEGERKVDEYLAKAGTDVDGWRVASYFGDSAFYNGNWLLRAAGAKGGIYGNDAVEATYPMTRVDSEGRTLDGSKHAYTLTFAAGQLPPVNAFWSVTMYDGKTQLLIKNPIDRYLVNSPMLANLKKNADGSLTIYIQNKSPGPDKESNWLPAPNGPIYLAMRLYWPRSEPPSILPVGKGTWRPPGVKRIS
;
A
#
# COMPACT_ATOMS: atom_id res chain seq x y z
N MET A 1 7.52 9.23 5.70
CA MET A 1 8.58 8.37 6.30
C MET A 1 7.89 7.23 7.05
N ASN A 2 8.36 5.99 6.92
CA ASN A 2 7.81 4.82 7.62
C ASN A 2 7.71 5.01 9.15
N TYR A 3 8.75 5.57 9.76
CA TYR A 3 8.78 5.83 11.20
C TYR A 3 7.60 6.67 11.70
N ALA A 4 7.18 7.69 10.94
CA ALA A 4 6.02 8.51 11.30
C ALA A 4 4.72 7.70 11.34
N VAL A 5 4.53 6.80 10.37
CA VAL A 5 3.33 5.94 10.32
C VAL A 5 3.33 4.96 11.49
N MET A 6 4.47 4.30 11.76
CA MET A 6 4.62 3.41 12.92
C MET A 6 4.35 4.15 14.23
N TYR A 7 4.89 5.37 14.39
CA TYR A 7 4.69 6.19 15.58
C TYR A 7 3.20 6.51 15.80
N GLU A 8 2.51 7.01 14.77
CA GLU A 8 1.09 7.36 14.87
C GLU A 8 0.18 6.13 15.08
N TYR A 9 0.50 4.98 14.47
CA TYR A 9 -0.37 3.81 14.50
C TYR A 9 -0.17 2.94 15.74
N ALA A 10 1.06 2.86 16.27
CA ALA A 10 1.43 1.91 17.31
C ALA A 10 1.98 2.52 18.61
N ILE A 11 2.47 3.77 18.59
CA ILE A 11 3.12 4.41 19.74
C ILE A 11 2.24 5.49 20.37
N ASP A 12 1.82 6.48 19.57
CA ASP A 12 1.07 7.64 20.06
C ASP A 12 -0.40 7.30 20.28
N ARG A 13 -0.74 6.89 21.51
CA ARG A 13 -2.11 6.61 21.94
C ARG A 13 -3.05 7.82 21.87
N SER A 14 -2.50 9.05 21.77
CA SER A 14 -3.30 10.27 21.63
C SER A 14 -3.59 10.63 20.16
N SER A 15 -2.91 9.96 19.22
CA SER A 15 -3.14 10.16 17.79
C SER A 15 -4.53 9.67 17.39
N SER A 16 -5.24 10.45 16.59
CA SER A 16 -6.50 10.02 15.98
C SER A 16 -6.32 8.87 14.98
N GLN A 17 -5.07 8.56 14.62
CA GLN A 17 -4.71 7.47 13.70
C GLN A 17 -4.26 6.20 14.44
N TYR A 18 -4.21 6.22 15.77
CA TYR A 18 -3.81 5.07 16.58
C TYR A 18 -4.67 3.85 16.27
N LYS A 19 -4.02 2.71 16.05
CA LYS A 19 -4.69 1.44 15.71
C LYS A 19 -4.61 0.46 16.87
N ALA A 20 -3.38 0.07 17.23
CA ALA A 20 -3.13 -0.88 18.32
C ALA A 20 -1.65 -0.83 18.74
N PRO A 21 -1.28 -1.26 19.96
CA PRO A 21 0.11 -1.41 20.36
C PRO A 21 0.83 -2.44 19.46
N PHE A 22 2.17 -2.49 19.54
CA PHE A 22 2.93 -3.57 18.91
C PHE A 22 2.39 -4.96 19.29
N ASN A 23 2.47 -5.87 18.32
CA ASN A 23 2.07 -7.28 18.44
C ASN A 23 0.57 -7.49 18.70
N GLN A 24 -0.26 -6.47 18.46
CA GLN A 24 -1.71 -6.54 18.52
C GLN A 24 -2.32 -6.09 17.20
N ILE A 25 -3.28 -6.86 16.70
CA ILE A 25 -3.99 -6.54 15.46
C ILE A 25 -5.16 -5.59 15.74
N HIS A 26 -5.36 -4.64 14.83
CA HIS A 26 -6.56 -3.81 14.78
C HIS A 26 -7.34 -4.13 13.52
N ASN A 27 -8.61 -4.52 13.68
CA ASN A 27 -9.52 -4.78 12.56
C ASN A 27 -10.39 -3.55 12.31
N GLU A 28 -10.38 -3.05 11.08
CA GLU A 28 -11.23 -1.95 10.64
C GLU A 28 -12.21 -2.49 9.59
N ALA A 29 -13.34 -3.01 10.06
CA ALA A 29 -14.41 -3.57 9.22
C ALA A 29 -15.31 -2.46 8.64
N ARG A 30 -14.70 -1.49 7.95
CA ARG A 30 -15.41 -0.47 7.17
C ARG A 30 -14.57 -0.07 5.95
N VAL A 31 -15.25 0.41 4.91
CA VAL A 31 -14.56 1.04 3.78
C VAL A 31 -14.22 2.50 4.10
N PHE A 32 -13.17 3.00 3.47
CA PHE A 32 -12.84 4.40 3.54
C PHE A 32 -13.82 5.20 2.67
N THR A 33 -14.12 6.40 3.13
CA THR A 33 -15.02 7.35 2.48
C THR A 33 -14.29 8.67 2.26
N TYR A 34 -14.98 9.68 1.73
CA TYR A 34 -14.44 11.04 1.63
C TYR A 34 -14.02 11.66 2.98
N LYS A 35 -14.44 11.07 4.12
CA LYS A 35 -14.09 11.51 5.47
C LYS A 35 -12.71 11.02 5.91
N ASP A 36 -12.13 10.03 5.23
CA ASP A 36 -10.86 9.41 5.60
C ASP A 36 -9.69 10.08 4.84
N THR A 37 -8.94 10.95 5.52
CA THR A 37 -7.94 11.83 4.87
C THR A 37 -6.49 11.59 5.29
N ALA A 38 -6.23 10.56 6.09
CA ALA A 38 -4.90 10.30 6.65
C ALA A 38 -3.89 9.79 5.62
N VAL A 39 -4.38 8.98 4.67
CA VAL A 39 -3.60 8.39 3.58
C VAL A 39 -4.26 8.80 2.27
N ILE A 40 -3.50 9.39 1.36
CA ILE A 40 -3.98 9.72 0.02
C ILE A 40 -4.31 8.44 -0.76
N THR A 41 -5.18 8.54 -1.75
CA THR A 41 -5.63 7.42 -2.60
C THR A 41 -6.14 6.19 -1.86
N PRO A 42 -6.98 6.37 -0.82
CA PRO A 42 -7.39 5.25 0.01
C PRO A 42 -8.17 4.21 -0.79
N ASN A 43 -8.02 2.97 -0.36
CA ASN A 43 -8.70 1.82 -0.94
C ASN A 43 -10.11 1.68 -0.35
N SER A 44 -11.11 1.50 -1.22
CA SER A 44 -12.51 1.23 -0.82
C SER A 44 -12.98 -0.18 -1.26
N ASP A 45 -12.08 -1.03 -1.77
CA ASP A 45 -12.37 -2.42 -2.16
C ASP A 45 -12.15 -3.42 -1.01
N THR A 46 -11.21 -3.12 -0.11
CA THR A 46 -10.77 -4.06 0.93
C THR A 46 -10.66 -3.37 2.29
N PRO A 47 -11.59 -3.60 3.23
CA PRO A 47 -11.39 -3.21 4.63
C PRO A 47 -10.08 -3.78 5.18
N TYR A 48 -9.40 -2.97 6.00
CA TYR A 48 -8.06 -3.25 6.48
C TYR A 48 -8.06 -3.89 7.86
N SER A 49 -7.08 -4.77 8.09
CA SER A 49 -6.55 -4.98 9.44
C SER A 49 -5.08 -4.59 9.46
N MET A 50 -4.64 -3.97 10.55
CA MET A 50 -3.28 -3.45 10.67
C MET A 50 -2.60 -4.06 11.89
N LEU A 51 -1.34 -4.43 11.70
CA LEU A 51 -0.47 -4.94 12.76
C LEU A 51 0.91 -4.31 12.59
N PHE A 52 1.43 -3.72 13.65
CA PHE A 52 2.87 -3.45 13.79
C PHE A 52 3.46 -4.48 14.73
N MET A 53 4.63 -5.02 14.39
CA MET A 53 5.32 -6.07 15.12
C MET A 53 6.65 -5.55 15.68
N ASP A 54 6.89 -5.84 16.95
CA ASP A 54 8.21 -5.76 17.59
C ASP A 54 8.77 -7.18 17.73
N LEU A 55 9.78 -7.47 16.91
CA LEU A 55 10.39 -8.80 16.76
C LEU A 55 11.64 -8.98 17.63
N ARG A 56 11.93 -8.04 18.53
CA ARG A 56 13.18 -8.03 19.32
C ARG A 56 13.21 -9.09 20.42
N ALA A 57 12.08 -9.36 21.06
CA ALA A 57 11.99 -10.34 22.14
C ALA A 57 11.78 -11.76 21.60
N GLU A 58 10.85 -11.92 20.66
CA GLU A 58 10.49 -13.22 20.08
C GLU A 58 9.75 -13.07 18.75
N PRO A 59 9.64 -14.16 17.95
CA PRO A 59 8.79 -14.19 16.78
C PRO A 59 7.31 -13.99 17.09
N ILE A 60 6.57 -13.54 16.07
CA ILE A 60 5.12 -13.36 16.11
C ILE A 60 4.46 -14.38 15.18
N VAL A 61 3.48 -15.11 15.71
CA VAL A 61 2.64 -16.04 14.94
C VAL A 61 1.37 -15.32 14.47
N LEU A 62 1.15 -15.36 13.16
CA LEU A 62 -0.02 -14.85 12.46
C LEU A 62 -0.88 -16.04 12.02
N ALA A 63 -2.04 -16.23 12.65
CA ALA A 63 -3.01 -17.23 12.23
C ALA A 63 -4.05 -16.56 11.32
N VAL A 64 -4.29 -17.17 10.16
CA VAL A 64 -5.40 -16.80 9.27
C VAL A 64 -6.49 -17.87 9.31
N PRO A 65 -7.78 -17.50 9.34
CA PRO A 65 -8.88 -18.45 9.30
C PRO A 65 -9.03 -19.02 7.88
N ALA A 66 -9.92 -20.00 7.73
CA ALA A 66 -10.42 -20.36 6.41
C ALA A 66 -11.12 -19.14 5.80
N VAL A 67 -10.80 -18.83 4.56
CA VAL A 67 -11.47 -17.78 3.78
C VAL A 67 -12.19 -18.44 2.61
N ASP A 68 -13.39 -17.97 2.27
CA ASP A 68 -14.08 -18.44 1.07
C ASP A 68 -13.14 -18.28 -0.15
N PRO A 69 -12.85 -19.32 -0.94
CA PRO A 69 -11.99 -19.23 -2.12
C PRO A 69 -12.43 -18.17 -3.15
N LYS A 70 -13.71 -17.77 -3.14
CA LYS A 70 -14.24 -16.68 -3.98
C LYS A 70 -13.89 -15.29 -3.45
N ARG A 71 -13.51 -15.16 -2.18
CA ARG A 71 -13.13 -13.91 -1.52
C ARG A 71 -11.63 -13.78 -1.51
N TYR A 72 -11.13 -12.75 -2.19
CA TYR A 72 -9.73 -12.41 -2.10
C TYR A 72 -9.38 -11.92 -0.69
N TYR A 73 -8.25 -12.38 -0.17
CA TYR A 73 -7.59 -11.76 0.96
C TYR A 73 -6.07 -11.80 0.79
N SER A 74 -5.40 -10.83 1.39
CA SER A 74 -3.95 -10.83 1.50
C SER A 74 -3.46 -10.21 2.80
N VAL A 75 -2.32 -10.66 3.27
CA VAL A 75 -1.55 -10.14 4.38
C VAL A 75 -0.18 -9.82 3.82
N MET A 76 0.04 -8.55 3.51
CA MET A 76 1.32 -8.06 3.01
C MET A 76 2.23 -7.80 4.20
N LEU A 77 3.39 -8.45 4.22
CA LEU A 77 4.42 -8.27 5.22
C LEU A 77 5.45 -7.25 4.72
N CYS A 78 5.56 -6.13 5.43
CA CYS A 78 6.44 -5.02 5.08
C CYS A 78 7.37 -4.71 6.25
N ASP A 79 8.67 -4.55 6.02
CA ASP A 79 9.61 -4.25 7.09
C ASP A 79 9.88 -2.74 7.24
N ALA A 80 10.72 -2.36 8.20
CA ALA A 80 10.99 -0.95 8.47
C ALA A 80 11.76 -0.25 7.33
N ASN A 81 12.39 -1.02 6.43
CA ASN A 81 13.02 -0.53 5.21
C ASN A 81 12.02 -0.27 4.07
N CYS A 82 10.75 -0.62 4.28
CA CYS A 82 9.67 -0.65 3.28
C CYS A 82 9.85 -1.75 2.22
N TYR A 83 10.48 -2.86 2.59
CA TYR A 83 10.53 -4.05 1.73
C TYR A 83 9.33 -4.96 1.98
N ASN A 84 8.67 -5.37 0.90
CA ASN A 84 7.61 -6.37 0.95
C ASN A 84 8.25 -7.76 0.94
N TYR A 85 8.53 -8.31 2.12
CA TYR A 85 9.29 -9.56 2.27
C TYR A 85 8.42 -10.81 2.28
N GLY A 86 7.09 -10.67 2.15
CA GLY A 86 6.19 -11.81 2.11
C GLY A 86 4.72 -11.47 1.97
N TYR A 87 3.97 -12.47 1.53
CA TYR A 87 2.52 -12.45 1.45
C TYR A 87 1.94 -13.75 2.02
N ILE A 88 0.84 -13.62 2.76
CA ILE A 88 -0.07 -14.71 3.11
C ILE A 88 -1.41 -14.36 2.49
N GLY A 89 -2.10 -15.27 1.81
CA GLY A 89 -3.33 -14.89 1.12
C GLY A 89 -3.72 -15.79 -0.02
N SER A 90 -4.84 -15.45 -0.67
CA SER A 90 -5.42 -16.17 -1.80
C SER A 90 -4.37 -16.54 -2.86
N ARG A 91 -3.50 -15.59 -3.24
CA ARG A 91 -2.42 -15.83 -4.21
C ARG A 91 -1.27 -16.63 -3.62
N ALA A 92 -0.78 -16.22 -2.46
CA ALA A 92 0.55 -16.61 -1.98
C ALA A 92 0.54 -17.93 -1.20
N THR A 93 -0.57 -18.25 -0.53
CA THR A 93 -0.67 -19.40 0.38
C THR A 93 -2.00 -20.14 0.32
N GLY A 94 -2.96 -19.68 -0.49
CA GLY A 94 -4.30 -20.27 -0.63
C GLY A 94 -5.28 -19.80 0.45
N SER A 95 -6.50 -20.37 0.43
CA SER A 95 -7.62 -19.94 1.28
C SER A 95 -7.87 -20.82 2.51
N GLU A 96 -7.10 -21.89 2.67
CA GLU A 96 -7.15 -22.77 3.83
C GLU A 96 -6.56 -22.07 5.08
N PRO A 97 -7.09 -22.36 6.29
CA PRO A 97 -6.58 -21.77 7.53
C PRO A 97 -5.12 -22.17 7.76
N GLY A 98 -4.35 -21.32 8.44
CA GLY A 98 -2.95 -21.64 8.71
C GLY A 98 -2.24 -20.68 9.65
N ASP A 99 -1.22 -21.21 10.32
CA ASP A 99 -0.32 -20.45 11.17
C ASP A 99 0.97 -20.14 10.42
N TYR A 100 1.37 -18.87 10.45
CA TYR A 100 2.57 -18.35 9.81
C TYR A 100 3.40 -17.62 10.85
N MET A 101 4.72 -17.67 10.74
CA MET A 101 5.61 -17.06 11.73
C MET A 101 6.43 -15.94 11.10
N VAL A 102 6.45 -14.77 11.73
CA VAL A 102 7.31 -13.65 11.38
C VAL A 102 8.45 -13.57 12.40
N VAL A 103 9.68 -13.61 11.90
CA VAL A 103 10.89 -13.60 12.72
C VAL A 103 11.72 -12.34 12.45
N GLY A 104 12.39 -11.85 13.48
CA GLY A 104 13.36 -10.76 13.35
C GLY A 104 14.64 -11.20 12.62
N PRO A 105 15.49 -10.24 12.21
CA PRO A 105 16.68 -10.52 11.40
C PRO A 105 17.66 -11.48 12.10
N ASN A 106 17.72 -11.42 13.44
CA ASN A 106 18.69 -12.17 14.24
C ASN A 106 18.14 -13.48 14.84
N TRP A 107 16.91 -13.87 14.53
CA TRP A 107 16.33 -15.09 15.11
C TRP A 107 16.96 -16.36 14.53
N GLN A 108 17.42 -17.25 15.40
CA GLN A 108 18.11 -18.51 15.08
C GLN A 108 17.40 -19.77 15.62
N GLY A 109 16.16 -19.63 16.09
CA GLY A 109 15.39 -20.77 16.59
C GLY A 109 14.95 -21.72 15.48
N GLU A 110 14.31 -22.82 15.88
CA GLU A 110 13.71 -23.77 14.95
C GLU A 110 12.26 -23.41 14.64
N THR A 111 11.78 -23.84 13.48
CA THR A 111 10.37 -23.67 13.11
C THR A 111 9.52 -24.66 13.89
N PRO A 112 8.57 -24.21 14.74
CA PRO A 112 7.73 -25.13 15.47
C PRO A 112 6.75 -25.89 14.57
N ARG A 113 6.32 -27.07 15.03
CA ARG A 113 5.27 -27.83 14.36
C ARG A 113 3.98 -26.99 14.23
N GLY A 114 3.32 -27.10 13.07
CA GLY A 114 2.08 -26.39 12.76
C GLY A 114 2.29 -25.07 12.00
N ILE A 115 3.49 -24.47 12.08
CA ILE A 115 3.83 -23.30 11.27
C ILE A 115 4.00 -23.72 9.80
N LYS A 116 3.16 -23.18 8.92
CA LYS A 116 3.17 -23.48 7.48
C LYS A 116 4.35 -22.81 6.77
N LYS A 117 4.74 -21.61 7.19
CA LYS A 117 5.87 -20.87 6.61
C LYS A 117 6.42 -19.84 7.60
N VAL A 118 7.73 -19.67 7.55
CA VAL A 118 8.46 -18.61 8.27
C VAL A 118 8.83 -17.49 7.30
N PHE A 119 8.57 -16.25 7.69
CA PHE A 119 8.98 -15.04 6.99
C PHE A 119 9.97 -14.27 7.86
N ARG A 120 11.09 -13.87 7.26
CA ARG A 120 12.15 -13.15 7.97
C ARG A 120 12.14 -11.69 7.57
N SER A 121 11.88 -10.82 8.53
CA SER A 121 12.01 -9.38 8.33
C SER A 121 13.49 -8.99 8.29
N THR A 122 13.88 -8.03 7.43
CA THR A 122 15.25 -7.48 7.45
C THR A 122 15.49 -6.56 8.64
N THR A 123 14.44 -6.19 9.37
CA THR A 123 14.49 -5.23 10.49
C THR A 123 13.79 -5.77 11.73
N GLN A 124 14.10 -5.18 12.89
CA GLN A 124 13.52 -5.60 14.17
C GLN A 124 12.06 -5.19 14.36
N PHE A 125 11.61 -4.17 13.61
CA PHE A 125 10.20 -3.78 13.52
C PHE A 125 9.64 -4.13 12.14
N SER A 126 8.38 -4.54 12.09
CA SER A 126 7.70 -4.83 10.83
C SER A 126 6.22 -4.43 10.92
N ALA A 127 5.56 -4.35 9.78
CA ALA A 127 4.13 -4.17 9.66
C ALA A 127 3.52 -5.32 8.83
N ALA A 128 2.27 -5.65 9.15
CA ALA A 128 1.42 -6.47 8.30
C ALA A 128 0.14 -5.69 7.98
N ALA A 129 -0.15 -5.57 6.69
CA ALA A 129 -1.39 -4.97 6.18
C ALA A 129 -2.29 -6.07 5.60
N TYR A 130 -3.37 -6.34 6.31
CA TYR A 130 -4.39 -7.30 5.91
C TYR A 130 -5.42 -6.59 5.06
N ARG A 131 -5.82 -7.23 3.96
CA ARG A 131 -6.85 -6.77 3.03
C ARG A 131 -7.83 -7.91 2.84
N THR A 132 -9.09 -7.68 3.18
CA THR A 132 -10.17 -8.65 2.93
C THR A 132 -11.11 -8.03 1.90
N GLN A 133 -11.35 -8.70 0.77
CA GLN A 133 -12.25 -8.19 -0.27
C GLN A 133 -13.66 -7.99 0.28
N LEU A 134 -14.27 -6.85 -0.03
CA LEU A 134 -15.69 -6.59 0.14
C LEU A 134 -16.40 -6.77 -1.20
N PHE A 135 -17.46 -7.58 -1.26
CA PHE A 135 -18.24 -7.75 -2.49
C PHE A 135 -19.22 -6.61 -2.75
N GLY A 136 -19.73 -5.99 -1.69
CA GLY A 136 -20.64 -4.85 -1.71
C GLY A 136 -20.99 -4.41 -0.29
N PRO A 137 -21.76 -3.33 -0.11
CA PRO A 137 -22.09 -2.81 1.22
C PRO A 137 -22.68 -3.85 2.18
N ASP A 138 -23.57 -4.72 1.68
CA ASP A 138 -24.27 -5.74 2.49
C ASP A 138 -23.37 -6.91 2.94
N ASP A 139 -22.13 -6.95 2.46
CA ASP A 139 -21.17 -8.01 2.72
C ASP A 139 -20.20 -7.67 3.88
N ILE A 140 -20.33 -6.48 4.48
CA ILE A 140 -19.39 -5.99 5.49
C ILE A 140 -19.32 -6.88 6.73
N GLU A 141 -20.43 -7.49 7.13
CA GLU A 141 -20.48 -8.43 8.25
C GLU A 141 -19.69 -9.71 7.97
N ASN A 142 -19.62 -10.16 6.72
CA ASN A 142 -18.80 -11.32 6.37
C ASN A 142 -17.30 -10.96 6.36
N VAL A 143 -16.96 -9.73 5.96
CA VAL A 143 -15.60 -9.20 6.12
C VAL A 143 -15.22 -9.17 7.60
N ALA A 144 -16.10 -8.64 8.47
CA ALA A 144 -15.88 -8.59 9.91
C ALA A 144 -15.67 -9.99 10.51
N LYS A 145 -16.44 -11.00 10.08
CA LYS A 145 -16.25 -12.40 10.48
C LYS A 145 -14.86 -12.92 10.12
N VAL A 146 -14.42 -12.72 8.87
CA VAL A 146 -13.06 -13.12 8.45
C VAL A 146 -12.01 -12.41 9.29
N GLN A 147 -12.13 -11.09 9.45
CA GLN A 147 -11.19 -10.29 10.24
C GLN A 147 -11.13 -10.73 11.71
N SER A 148 -12.26 -11.12 12.30
CA SER A 148 -12.33 -11.64 13.68
C SER A 148 -11.61 -12.98 13.85
N GLY A 149 -11.43 -13.73 12.77
CA GLY A 149 -10.68 -14.98 12.75
C GLY A 149 -9.17 -14.79 12.66
N TYR A 150 -8.68 -13.60 12.33
CA TYR A 150 -7.24 -13.31 12.38
C TYR A 150 -6.74 -13.30 13.82
N LYS A 151 -5.69 -14.07 14.10
CA LYS A 151 -5.06 -14.13 15.43
C LYS A 151 -3.60 -13.75 15.33
N VAL A 152 -3.17 -12.89 16.25
CA VAL A 152 -1.76 -12.51 16.41
C VAL A 152 -1.34 -12.84 17.83
N GLN A 153 -0.23 -13.57 17.96
CA GLN A 153 0.31 -13.92 19.27
C GLN A 153 1.83 -14.11 19.23
N PRO A 154 2.55 -13.81 20.33
CA PRO A 154 3.96 -14.17 20.45
C PRO A 154 4.17 -15.69 20.39
N LEU A 155 5.35 -16.11 19.98
CA LEU A 155 5.72 -17.52 19.83
C LEU A 155 5.57 -18.31 21.14
N SER A 156 6.03 -17.75 22.26
CA SER A 156 5.89 -18.33 23.60
C SER A 156 4.44 -18.68 23.92
N LYS A 157 3.50 -17.76 23.62
CA LYS A 157 2.06 -17.98 23.78
C LYS A 157 1.53 -19.06 22.83
N TYR A 158 1.99 -19.10 21.58
CA TYR A 158 1.60 -20.16 20.64
C TYR A 158 2.06 -21.55 21.12
N LEU A 159 3.26 -21.64 21.72
CA LEU A 159 3.82 -22.90 22.24
C LEU A 159 3.37 -23.25 23.66
N ASN A 160 2.59 -22.40 24.31
CA ASN A 160 2.24 -22.51 25.72
C ASN A 160 3.49 -22.62 26.63
N GLN A 161 4.47 -21.74 26.38
CA GLN A 161 5.74 -21.64 27.11
C GLN A 161 5.86 -20.29 27.82
N PRO A 162 6.71 -20.19 28.86
CA PRO A 162 7.05 -18.90 29.45
C PRO A 162 7.61 -17.93 28.40
N PRO A 163 7.21 -16.64 28.42
CA PRO A 163 7.79 -15.65 27.53
C PRO A 163 9.27 -15.44 27.82
N PRO A 164 10.10 -15.12 26.81
CA PRO A 164 11.48 -14.70 27.04
C PRO A 164 11.52 -13.35 27.77
N PRO A 165 12.71 -12.93 28.26
CA PRO A 165 12.89 -11.58 28.78
C PRO A 165 12.39 -10.52 27.78
N PRO A 166 11.65 -9.50 28.24
CA PRO A 166 11.15 -8.46 27.36
C PRO A 166 12.31 -7.70 26.70
N ALA A 167 12.10 -7.23 25.48
CA ALA A 167 13.06 -6.36 24.82
C ALA A 167 13.23 -5.05 25.61
N PRO A 168 14.42 -4.43 25.61
CA PRO A 168 14.64 -3.16 26.30
C PRO A 168 13.64 -2.08 25.87
N GLU A 169 13.20 -1.28 26.83
CA GLU A 169 12.29 -0.16 26.57
C GLU A 169 12.94 0.85 25.62
N ILE A 170 12.15 1.37 24.68
CA ILE A 170 12.59 2.40 23.74
C ILE A 170 11.84 3.69 24.01
N LYS A 171 12.59 4.78 24.17
CA LYS A 171 12.05 6.14 24.14
C LYS A 171 11.93 6.60 22.69
N PHE A 172 10.78 6.34 22.07
CA PHE A 172 10.51 6.73 20.68
C PHE A 172 10.46 8.26 20.53
N PRO A 173 11.34 8.88 19.73
CA PRO A 173 11.28 10.32 19.46
C PRO A 173 9.95 10.73 18.84
N LYS A 174 9.27 11.71 19.45
CA LYS A 174 8.03 12.26 18.89
C LYS A 174 8.28 12.78 17.48
N ILE A 175 7.37 12.50 16.56
CA ILE A 175 7.45 12.91 15.16
C ILE A 175 6.11 13.47 14.69
N ASN A 176 6.17 14.47 13.80
CA ASN A 176 5.03 14.96 13.03
C ASN A 176 5.56 15.57 11.70
N LYS A 177 4.65 16.08 10.87
CA LYS A 177 4.96 16.66 9.55
C LYS A 177 5.94 17.84 9.60
N GLU A 178 6.00 18.59 10.70
CA GLU A 178 6.92 19.72 10.83
C GLU A 178 8.28 19.28 11.37
N LEU A 179 8.31 18.44 12.41
CA LEU A 179 9.54 17.94 13.02
C LEU A 179 10.39 17.14 12.02
N VAL A 180 9.76 16.37 11.13
CA VAL A 180 10.51 15.59 10.13
C VAL A 180 11.29 16.48 9.15
N LYS A 181 10.82 17.70 8.86
CA LYS A 181 11.49 18.61 7.92
C LYS A 181 12.83 19.09 8.46
N THR A 182 12.94 19.26 9.78
CA THR A 182 14.16 19.78 10.43
C THR A 182 15.04 18.68 11.00
N ASN A 183 14.45 17.56 11.44
CA ASN A 183 15.15 16.54 12.23
C ASN A 183 15.25 15.20 11.48
N PHE A 184 15.14 15.20 10.15
CA PHE A 184 15.15 13.98 9.32
C PHE A 184 16.28 13.01 9.67
N PHE A 185 17.51 13.51 9.79
CA PHE A 185 18.69 12.68 10.06
C PHE A 185 18.74 12.14 11.49
N GLU A 186 18.14 12.82 12.48
CA GLU A 186 17.99 12.29 13.84
C GLU A 186 17.02 11.10 13.84
N TYR A 187 15.92 11.21 13.10
CA TYR A 187 14.98 10.08 12.93
C TYR A 187 15.59 8.94 12.13
N LEU A 188 16.39 9.24 11.09
CA LEU A 188 17.10 8.22 10.33
C LEU A 188 18.09 7.49 11.24
N ASP A 189 18.93 8.22 11.97
CA ASP A 189 19.89 7.66 12.93
C ASP A 189 19.21 6.75 13.96
N PHE A 190 18.13 7.24 14.57
CA PHE A 190 17.29 6.45 15.48
C PHE A 190 16.75 5.18 14.83
N ALA A 191 16.16 5.28 13.64
CA ALA A 191 15.55 4.14 12.95
C ALA A 191 16.58 3.08 12.54
N LEU A 192 17.79 3.49 12.13
CA LEU A 192 18.82 2.56 11.68
C LEU A 192 19.37 1.67 12.81
N GLN A 193 19.16 2.01 14.09
CA GLN A 193 19.49 1.14 15.22
C GLN A 193 18.71 -0.19 15.19
N PHE A 194 17.53 -0.19 14.57
CA PHE A 194 16.63 -1.34 14.50
C PHE A 194 16.61 -2.01 13.13
N ALA A 195 17.43 -1.53 12.20
CA ALA A 195 17.54 -2.03 10.83
C ALA A 195 18.99 -2.39 10.53
N PRO A 196 19.42 -3.64 10.82
CA PRO A 196 20.73 -4.14 10.42
C PRO A 196 21.00 -3.87 8.95
N ALA A 197 22.26 -3.57 8.61
CA ALA A 197 22.64 -3.33 7.23
C ALA A 197 22.65 -4.63 6.44
N GLU A 198 21.96 -4.65 5.30
CA GLU A 198 22.15 -5.71 4.30
C GLU A 198 23.45 -5.51 3.51
N PRO A 199 24.02 -6.55 2.88
CA PRO A 199 25.26 -6.43 2.11
C PRO A 199 25.22 -5.30 1.07
N VAL A 200 24.09 -5.14 0.37
CA VAL A 200 23.87 -4.09 -0.63
C VAL A 200 23.87 -2.68 -0.03
N GLU A 201 23.62 -2.54 1.28
CA GLU A 201 23.60 -1.25 1.97
C GLU A 201 24.99 -0.79 2.47
N THR A 202 26.02 -1.64 2.39
CA THR A 202 27.35 -1.37 2.98
C THR A 202 27.92 -0.01 2.59
N GLU A 203 27.90 0.33 1.29
CA GLU A 203 28.47 1.59 0.80
C GLU A 203 27.66 2.81 1.26
N VAL A 204 26.32 2.76 1.17
CA VAL A 204 25.46 3.88 1.57
C VAL A 204 25.52 4.10 3.09
N ARG A 205 25.58 3.03 3.88
CA ARG A 205 25.78 3.09 5.34
C ARG A 205 27.12 3.73 5.70
N ALA A 206 28.19 3.40 4.98
CA ALA A 206 29.50 4.02 5.19
C ALA A 206 29.49 5.54 4.88
N LYS A 207 28.73 5.98 3.87
CA LYS A 207 28.55 7.41 3.57
C LYS A 207 27.77 8.13 4.68
N LEU A 208 26.68 7.53 5.17
CA LEU A 208 25.90 8.06 6.30
C LEU A 208 26.73 8.16 7.59
N ALA A 209 27.58 7.17 7.85
CA ALA A 209 28.45 7.16 9.03
C ALA A 209 29.42 8.36 9.07
N ARG A 210 29.82 8.92 7.93
CA ARG A 210 30.71 10.11 7.86
C ARG A 210 30.07 11.37 8.41
N ILE A 211 28.73 11.45 8.41
CA ILE A 211 27.99 12.57 9.00
C ILE A 211 27.46 12.24 10.40
N GLY A 212 27.81 11.09 10.97
CA GLY A 212 27.38 10.68 12.31
C GLY A 212 26.05 9.94 12.36
N VAL A 213 25.57 9.41 11.23
CA VAL A 213 24.31 8.65 11.14
C VAL A 213 24.61 7.14 11.06
N GLY A 214 24.03 6.36 11.97
CA GLY A 214 24.05 4.91 11.96
C GLY A 214 24.13 4.28 13.36
N PRO A 215 24.07 2.93 13.46
CA PRO A 215 24.13 2.23 14.74
C PRO A 215 25.35 2.60 15.59
N GLY A 216 25.11 2.91 16.87
CA GLY A 216 26.15 3.32 17.82
C GLY A 216 26.71 4.73 17.58
N LYS A 217 26.08 5.52 16.71
CA LYS A 217 26.34 6.95 16.53
C LYS A 217 25.23 7.77 17.16
N THR A 218 25.41 9.08 17.14
CA THR A 218 24.38 10.04 17.56
C THR A 218 24.49 11.23 16.65
N PHE A 219 23.60 11.29 15.67
CA PHE A 219 23.48 12.49 14.85
C PHE A 219 22.80 13.58 15.69
N ASP A 220 23.53 14.66 15.99
CA ASP A 220 22.95 15.85 16.61
C ASP A 220 23.10 17.03 15.66
N PHE A 221 21.98 17.42 15.03
CA PHE A 221 21.97 18.52 14.08
C PHE A 221 22.46 19.83 14.71
N LYS A 222 22.29 20.03 16.02
CA LYS A 222 22.70 21.27 16.70
C LYS A 222 24.21 21.42 16.74
N THR A 223 24.94 20.32 16.85
CA THR A 223 26.40 20.28 17.07
C THR A 223 27.24 20.42 15.80
N ILE A 224 26.67 20.16 14.61
CA ILE A 224 27.39 20.29 13.35
C ILE A 224 27.51 21.76 12.89
N SER A 225 28.58 22.07 12.15
CA SER A 225 28.89 23.43 11.67
C SER A 225 27.80 23.97 10.72
N LEU A 226 27.68 25.29 10.62
CA LEU A 226 26.75 25.94 9.67
C LEU A 226 26.98 25.49 8.22
N LYS A 227 28.25 25.29 7.83
CA LYS A 227 28.61 24.78 6.52
C LYS A 227 28.04 23.37 6.29
N GLN A 228 28.23 22.46 7.25
CA GLN A 228 27.68 21.09 7.16
C GLN A 228 26.14 21.11 7.13
N LYS A 229 25.49 21.96 7.94
CA LYS A 229 24.03 22.12 7.91
C LYS A 229 23.54 22.54 6.52
N ALA A 230 24.22 23.50 5.89
CA ALA A 230 23.89 23.96 4.55
C ALA A 230 24.11 22.86 3.49
N GLU A 231 25.23 22.13 3.55
CA GLU A 231 25.52 21.01 2.65
C GLU A 231 24.48 19.89 2.77
N ILE A 232 24.08 19.55 3.99
CA ILE A 232 23.02 18.57 4.27
C ILE A 232 21.68 19.04 3.70
N ALA A 233 21.28 20.30 3.94
CA ALA A 233 20.03 20.84 3.44
C ALA A 233 19.98 20.86 1.90
N LEU A 234 21.08 21.23 1.24
CA LEU A 234 21.21 21.17 -0.21
C LEU A 234 21.10 19.72 -0.73
N GLY A 235 21.77 18.78 -0.05
CA GLY A 235 21.68 17.35 -0.38
C GLY A 235 20.26 16.80 -0.24
N MET A 236 19.53 17.18 0.81
CA MET A 236 18.13 16.81 0.99
C MET A 236 17.24 17.35 -0.13
N LYS A 237 17.38 18.65 -0.45
CA LYS A 237 16.60 19.29 -1.52
C LYS A 237 16.86 18.65 -2.87
N GLU A 238 18.11 18.34 -3.18
CA GLU A 238 18.50 17.68 -4.42
C GLU A 238 18.00 16.23 -4.48
N GLY A 239 18.07 15.50 -3.36
CA GLY A 239 17.49 14.17 -3.24
C GLY A 239 15.97 14.19 -3.47
N GLU A 240 15.26 15.12 -2.85
CA GLU A 240 13.82 15.30 -3.02
C GLU A 240 13.46 15.61 -4.48
N ARG A 241 14.17 16.54 -5.11
CA ARG A 241 13.99 16.89 -6.53
C ARG A 241 14.13 15.66 -7.43
N LYS A 242 15.16 14.83 -7.22
CA LYS A 242 15.37 13.60 -7.99
C LYS A 242 14.21 12.61 -7.84
N VAL A 243 13.69 12.46 -6.62
CA VAL A 243 12.53 11.59 -6.37
C VAL A 243 11.28 12.13 -7.08
N ASP A 244 11.04 13.44 -7.04
CA ASP A 244 9.90 14.06 -7.72
C ASP A 244 9.97 13.93 -9.23
N GLU A 245 11.15 14.17 -9.81
CA GLU A 245 11.36 13.99 -11.25
C GLU A 245 11.22 12.53 -11.69
N TYR A 246 11.68 11.59 -10.84
CA TYR A 246 11.48 10.17 -11.09
C TYR A 246 9.99 9.84 -11.08
N LEU A 247 9.23 10.24 -10.05
CA LEU A 247 7.79 9.98 -9.95
C LEU A 247 7.00 10.61 -11.10
N ALA A 248 7.36 11.81 -11.54
CA ALA A 248 6.71 12.48 -12.66
C ALA A 248 6.89 11.71 -13.99
N LYS A 249 7.98 10.96 -14.14
CA LYS A 249 8.37 10.28 -15.38
C LYS A 249 8.21 8.76 -15.35
N ALA A 250 8.12 8.15 -14.18
CA ALA A 250 8.15 6.71 -14.02
C ALA A 250 6.85 6.03 -14.47
N GLY A 251 6.98 4.76 -14.87
CA GLY A 251 5.90 3.96 -15.45
C GLY A 251 5.78 4.13 -16.96
N THR A 252 5.09 3.19 -17.59
CA THR A 252 4.75 3.23 -19.01
C THR A 252 3.42 3.94 -19.19
N ASP A 253 3.32 4.83 -20.18
CA ASP A 253 2.04 5.37 -20.64
C ASP A 253 1.35 4.33 -21.53
N VAL A 254 0.11 3.99 -21.19
CA VAL A 254 -0.73 3.08 -21.96
C VAL A 254 -2.10 3.71 -22.09
N ASP A 255 -2.35 4.34 -23.24
CA ASP A 255 -3.64 4.96 -23.58
C ASP A 255 -4.07 6.02 -22.54
N GLY A 256 -3.10 6.81 -22.05
CA GLY A 256 -3.27 7.83 -21.01
C GLY A 256 -3.18 7.31 -19.58
N TRP A 257 -3.02 6.00 -19.37
CA TRP A 257 -2.79 5.41 -18.04
C TRP A 257 -1.30 5.26 -17.77
N ARG A 258 -0.86 5.72 -16.59
CA ARG A 258 0.48 5.43 -16.08
C ARG A 258 0.47 4.08 -15.37
N VAL A 259 1.24 3.12 -15.88
CA VAL A 259 1.37 1.77 -15.32
C VAL A 259 2.81 1.57 -14.84
N ALA A 260 2.99 1.35 -13.53
CA ALA A 260 4.31 1.28 -12.89
C ALA A 260 4.38 0.21 -11.80
N SER A 261 5.60 -0.23 -11.49
CA SER A 261 5.91 -1.12 -10.35
C SER A 261 6.97 -0.45 -9.49
N TYR A 262 6.61 -0.11 -8.26
CA TYR A 262 7.51 0.60 -7.33
C TYR A 262 7.86 -0.20 -6.08
N PHE A 263 7.24 -1.36 -5.89
CA PHE A 263 7.23 -2.09 -4.62
C PHE A 263 7.72 -3.52 -4.79
N GLY A 264 8.49 -3.98 -3.82
CA GLY A 264 9.05 -5.32 -3.76
C GLY A 264 9.97 -5.48 -2.55
N ASP A 265 10.74 -6.56 -2.54
CA ASP A 265 11.73 -6.85 -1.52
C ASP A 265 13.11 -6.22 -1.82
N SER A 266 14.09 -6.53 -0.97
CA SER A 266 15.49 -6.10 -1.15
C SER A 266 16.05 -6.53 -2.53
N ALA A 267 15.70 -7.74 -3.00
CA ALA A 267 16.13 -8.26 -4.30
C ALA A 267 15.51 -7.51 -5.48
N PHE A 268 14.23 -7.12 -5.39
CA PHE A 268 13.57 -6.27 -6.38
C PHE A 268 14.29 -4.93 -6.54
N TYR A 269 14.64 -4.27 -5.42
CA TYR A 269 15.32 -2.99 -5.50
C TYR A 269 16.79 -3.13 -5.91
N ASN A 270 17.49 -4.18 -5.46
CA ASN A 270 18.89 -4.46 -5.76
C ASN A 270 19.79 -3.20 -5.70
N GLY A 271 19.67 -2.43 -4.61
CA GLY A 271 20.42 -1.18 -4.41
C GLY A 271 19.91 0.04 -5.19
N ASN A 272 18.77 -0.04 -5.89
CA ASN A 272 18.12 1.09 -6.53
C ASN A 272 17.39 1.98 -5.51
N TRP A 273 18.16 2.81 -4.81
CA TRP A 273 17.67 3.69 -3.75
C TRP A 273 16.67 4.74 -4.26
N LEU A 274 16.80 5.20 -5.50
CA LEU A 274 15.88 6.16 -6.10
C LEU A 274 14.50 5.55 -6.31
N LEU A 275 14.43 4.32 -6.83
CA LEU A 275 13.18 3.57 -6.97
C LEU A 275 12.53 3.30 -5.61
N ARG A 276 13.30 2.88 -4.60
CA ARG A 276 12.81 2.67 -3.22
C ARG A 276 12.27 3.95 -2.60
N ALA A 277 13.00 5.06 -2.74
CA ALA A 277 12.56 6.38 -2.26
C ALA A 277 11.30 6.87 -2.99
N ALA A 278 11.22 6.65 -4.31
CA ALA A 278 10.03 6.95 -5.10
C ALA A 278 8.82 6.12 -4.67
N GLY A 279 8.96 4.82 -4.43
CA GLY A 279 7.89 3.99 -3.88
C GLY A 279 7.40 4.51 -2.52
N ALA A 280 8.32 4.82 -1.61
CA ALA A 280 7.98 5.37 -0.30
C ALA A 280 7.28 6.75 -0.37
N LYS A 281 7.68 7.64 -1.30
CA LYS A 281 7.05 8.96 -1.50
C LYS A 281 5.72 8.87 -2.25
N GLY A 282 5.63 7.98 -3.25
CA GLY A 282 4.46 7.81 -4.12
C GLY A 282 3.30 7.06 -3.46
N GLY A 283 3.57 6.21 -2.47
CA GLY A 283 2.54 5.51 -1.71
C GLY A 283 3.12 4.35 -0.91
N ILE A 284 3.66 4.65 0.29
CA ILE A 284 4.20 3.63 1.21
C ILE A 284 3.18 2.50 1.46
N TYR A 285 3.68 1.27 1.62
CA TYR A 285 2.86 0.04 1.76
C TYR A 285 2.04 -0.34 0.51
N GLY A 286 2.52 0.06 -0.68
CA GLY A 286 2.03 -0.46 -1.94
C GLY A 286 2.37 -1.94 -2.12
N ASN A 287 1.51 -2.65 -2.86
CA ASN A 287 1.69 -4.07 -3.15
C ASN A 287 2.68 -4.28 -4.32
N ASP A 288 3.33 -5.43 -4.32
CA ASP A 288 4.07 -5.95 -5.47
C ASP A 288 3.12 -6.10 -6.66
N ALA A 289 3.61 -5.89 -7.88
CA ALA A 289 2.77 -5.92 -9.07
C ALA A 289 2.00 -7.24 -9.29
N VAL A 290 2.59 -8.37 -8.85
CA VAL A 290 1.97 -9.70 -8.93
C VAL A 290 0.81 -9.88 -7.95
N GLU A 291 0.78 -9.10 -6.86
CA GLU A 291 -0.32 -9.09 -5.90
C GLU A 291 -1.39 -8.08 -6.33
N ALA A 292 -0.99 -6.86 -6.72
CA ALA A 292 -1.90 -5.88 -7.30
C ALA A 292 -1.17 -4.85 -8.17
N THR A 293 -1.70 -4.61 -9.37
CA THR A 293 -1.18 -3.58 -10.30
C THR A 293 -2.15 -2.39 -10.38
N TYR A 294 -1.62 -1.17 -10.44
CA TYR A 294 -2.39 0.07 -10.37
C TYR A 294 -2.15 0.99 -11.58
N PRO A 295 -2.89 0.83 -12.69
CA PRO A 295 -3.00 1.87 -13.71
C PRO A 295 -3.63 3.13 -13.13
N MET A 296 -2.99 4.29 -13.26
CA MET A 296 -3.51 5.56 -12.74
C MET A 296 -3.52 6.65 -13.82
N THR A 297 -4.50 7.54 -13.80
CA THR A 297 -4.55 8.63 -14.79
C THR A 297 -5.19 9.92 -14.27
N ARG A 298 -4.68 11.04 -14.79
CA ARG A 298 -5.26 12.40 -14.70
C ARG A 298 -5.62 12.96 -16.08
N VAL A 299 -5.46 12.17 -17.13
CA VAL A 299 -5.62 12.60 -18.52
C VAL A 299 -6.53 11.63 -19.28
N ASP A 300 -7.13 12.11 -20.36
CA ASP A 300 -7.85 11.25 -21.30
C ASP A 300 -6.88 10.57 -22.29
N SER A 301 -7.42 9.76 -23.20
CA SER A 301 -6.65 9.03 -24.21
C SER A 301 -5.90 9.93 -25.21
N GLU A 302 -6.21 11.22 -25.26
CA GLU A 302 -5.53 12.22 -26.08
C GLU A 302 -4.54 13.07 -25.27
N GLY A 303 -4.32 12.73 -23.99
CA GLY A 303 -3.40 13.41 -23.09
C GLY A 303 -3.95 14.70 -22.48
N ARG A 304 -5.25 14.99 -22.63
CA ARG A 304 -5.89 16.19 -22.07
C ARG A 304 -6.28 15.95 -20.62
N THR A 305 -6.04 16.91 -19.73
CA THR A 305 -6.40 16.81 -18.31
C THR A 305 -7.90 16.51 -18.14
N LEU A 306 -8.20 15.51 -17.30
CA LEU A 306 -9.57 15.18 -16.91
C LEU A 306 -10.11 16.22 -15.93
N ASP A 307 -11.24 16.84 -16.27
CA ASP A 307 -11.87 17.90 -15.48
C ASP A 307 -13.41 17.79 -15.55
N GLY A 308 -14.00 17.26 -14.47
CA GLY A 308 -15.43 17.01 -14.36
C GLY A 308 -16.29 18.28 -14.23
N SER A 309 -15.66 19.46 -14.08
CA SER A 309 -16.36 20.75 -14.19
C SER A 309 -16.59 21.19 -15.63
N LYS A 310 -15.85 20.60 -16.59
CA LYS A 310 -15.86 21.00 -17.99
C LYS A 310 -16.53 19.97 -18.88
N HIS A 311 -16.26 18.69 -18.64
CA HIS A 311 -16.64 17.63 -19.55
C HIS A 311 -17.14 16.38 -18.82
N ALA A 312 -17.95 15.61 -19.52
CA ALA A 312 -18.27 14.23 -19.16
C ALA A 312 -17.35 13.28 -19.91
N TYR A 313 -17.09 12.11 -19.34
CA TYR A 313 -16.15 11.13 -19.87
C TYR A 313 -16.76 9.72 -19.86
N THR A 314 -16.21 8.83 -20.67
CA THR A 314 -16.50 7.40 -20.65
C THR A 314 -15.23 6.58 -20.56
N LEU A 315 -15.33 5.42 -19.93
CA LEU A 315 -14.33 4.36 -19.97
C LEU A 315 -15.03 3.09 -20.45
N THR A 316 -14.67 2.61 -21.65
CA THR A 316 -15.33 1.45 -22.26
C THR A 316 -14.37 0.27 -22.37
N PHE A 317 -14.70 -0.81 -21.68
CA PHE A 317 -14.07 -2.11 -21.88
C PHE A 317 -14.80 -2.84 -22.99
N ALA A 318 -14.09 -3.15 -24.08
CA ALA A 318 -14.66 -3.94 -25.16
C ALA A 318 -15.11 -5.34 -24.68
N ALA A 319 -16.01 -5.98 -25.43
CA ALA A 319 -16.47 -7.33 -25.11
C ALA A 319 -15.27 -8.30 -24.96
N GLY A 320 -15.22 -9.04 -23.86
CA GLY A 320 -14.12 -9.96 -23.55
C GLY A 320 -12.81 -9.29 -23.12
N GLN A 321 -12.76 -7.95 -23.00
CA GLN A 321 -11.55 -7.18 -22.66
C GLN A 321 -11.60 -6.53 -21.26
N LEU A 322 -12.40 -7.08 -20.35
CA LEU A 322 -12.33 -6.71 -18.92
C LEU A 322 -10.92 -7.00 -18.36
N PRO A 323 -10.48 -6.30 -17.29
CA PRO A 323 -9.17 -6.53 -16.70
C PRO A 323 -8.90 -8.01 -16.36
N PRO A 324 -7.79 -8.60 -16.86
CA PRO A 324 -7.49 -10.01 -16.71
C PRO A 324 -6.84 -10.32 -15.35
N VAL A 325 -7.69 -10.58 -14.37
CA VAL A 325 -7.31 -10.87 -12.99
C VAL A 325 -7.77 -12.27 -12.57
N ASN A 326 -7.12 -12.83 -11.56
CA ASN A 326 -7.55 -14.05 -10.88
C ASN A 326 -8.50 -13.77 -9.72
N ALA A 327 -8.44 -12.56 -9.14
CA ALA A 327 -9.30 -12.14 -8.05
C ALA A 327 -10.39 -11.17 -8.52
N PHE A 328 -10.11 -9.87 -8.52
CA PHE A 328 -11.08 -8.84 -8.86
C PHE A 328 -10.38 -7.56 -9.34
N TRP A 329 -11.15 -6.66 -9.96
CA TRP A 329 -10.67 -5.36 -10.37
C TRP A 329 -11.63 -4.25 -9.98
N SER A 330 -11.13 -3.02 -9.88
CA SER A 330 -11.94 -1.83 -9.65
C SER A 330 -11.42 -0.63 -10.43
N VAL A 331 -12.29 0.36 -10.65
CA VAL A 331 -11.97 1.72 -11.12
C VAL A 331 -12.50 2.68 -10.07
N THR A 332 -11.60 3.41 -9.41
CA THR A 332 -11.92 4.31 -8.30
C THR A 332 -11.71 5.78 -8.69
N MET A 333 -12.62 6.63 -8.22
CA MET A 333 -12.61 8.08 -8.42
C MET A 333 -11.99 8.82 -7.24
N TYR A 334 -11.13 9.79 -7.55
CA TYR A 334 -10.55 10.73 -6.59
C TYR A 334 -10.64 12.17 -7.10
N ASP A 335 -10.61 13.11 -6.16
CA ASP A 335 -10.31 14.50 -6.46
C ASP A 335 -8.88 14.63 -7.01
N GLY A 336 -8.73 15.29 -8.15
CA GLY A 336 -7.46 15.37 -8.87
C GLY A 336 -6.37 16.18 -8.18
N LYS A 337 -6.73 17.03 -7.22
CA LYS A 337 -5.80 17.88 -6.46
C LYS A 337 -5.33 17.20 -5.18
N THR A 338 -6.27 16.71 -4.38
CA THR A 338 -6.03 16.13 -3.05
C THR A 338 -5.74 14.63 -3.09
N GLN A 339 -6.16 13.95 -4.17
CA GLN A 339 -6.12 12.49 -4.32
C GLN A 339 -6.97 11.74 -3.27
N LEU A 340 -7.97 12.42 -2.70
CA LEU A 340 -8.90 11.86 -1.73
C LEU A 340 -10.22 11.50 -2.39
N LEU A 341 -10.99 10.63 -1.73
CA LEU A 341 -12.34 10.28 -2.15
C LEU A 341 -13.26 11.51 -2.08
N ILE A 342 -14.28 11.54 -2.93
CA ILE A 342 -15.17 12.71 -3.07
C ILE A 342 -16.55 12.43 -2.49
N LYS A 343 -17.11 13.39 -1.74
CA LYS A 343 -18.53 13.35 -1.41
C LYS A 343 -19.35 13.36 -2.71
N ASN A 344 -20.29 12.44 -2.85
CA ASN A 344 -21.14 12.33 -4.04
C ASN A 344 -22.57 11.86 -3.69
N PRO A 345 -23.56 12.06 -4.58
CA PRO A 345 -24.98 11.87 -4.23
C PRO A 345 -25.43 10.43 -3.97
N ILE A 346 -24.65 9.43 -4.38
CA ILE A 346 -25.02 8.00 -4.31
C ILE A 346 -24.02 7.19 -3.48
N ASP A 347 -23.13 7.87 -2.75
CA ASP A 347 -22.04 7.28 -1.95
C ASP A 347 -21.22 6.21 -2.71
N ARG A 348 -21.03 6.40 -4.02
CA ARG A 348 -20.25 5.51 -4.88
C ARG A 348 -18.91 6.12 -5.23
N TYR A 349 -17.86 5.43 -4.82
CA TYR A 349 -16.47 5.87 -5.03
C TYR A 349 -15.75 5.07 -6.12
N LEU A 350 -16.29 3.90 -6.47
CA LEU A 350 -15.72 2.98 -7.44
C LEU A 350 -16.78 2.19 -8.20
N VAL A 351 -16.33 1.55 -9.29
CA VAL A 351 -17.02 0.45 -9.97
C VAL A 351 -16.07 -0.75 -9.95
N ASN A 352 -16.52 -1.92 -9.53
CA ASN A 352 -15.67 -3.12 -9.45
C ASN A 352 -16.32 -4.37 -10.05
N SER A 353 -15.54 -5.44 -10.21
CA SER A 353 -16.03 -6.69 -10.82
C SER A 353 -17.18 -7.37 -10.06
N PRO A 354 -17.25 -7.38 -8.71
CA PRO A 354 -18.45 -7.86 -8.01
C PRO A 354 -19.76 -7.18 -8.43
N MET A 355 -19.71 -5.91 -8.86
CA MET A 355 -20.90 -5.18 -9.30
C MET A 355 -21.39 -5.60 -10.70
N LEU A 356 -20.63 -6.39 -11.48
CA LEU A 356 -20.91 -6.66 -12.90
C LEU A 356 -22.33 -7.18 -13.18
N ALA A 357 -22.91 -7.97 -12.27
CA ALA A 357 -24.28 -8.48 -12.42
C ALA A 357 -25.34 -7.37 -12.40
N ASN A 358 -25.03 -6.23 -11.78
CA ASN A 358 -25.91 -5.07 -11.65
C ASN A 358 -25.57 -3.96 -12.66
N LEU A 359 -24.52 -4.13 -13.48
CA LEU A 359 -24.15 -3.19 -14.53
C LEU A 359 -24.83 -3.55 -15.85
N LYS A 360 -25.20 -2.53 -16.62
CA LYS A 360 -25.77 -2.71 -17.96
C LYS A 360 -24.65 -2.80 -18.99
N LYS A 361 -24.59 -3.91 -19.72
CA LYS A 361 -23.72 -4.03 -20.90
C LYS A 361 -24.37 -3.35 -22.10
N ASN A 362 -23.54 -2.89 -23.03
CA ASN A 362 -23.99 -2.42 -24.33
C ASN A 362 -24.43 -3.60 -25.21
N ALA A 363 -25.13 -3.32 -26.30
CA ALA A 363 -25.64 -4.35 -27.22
C ALA A 363 -24.54 -5.22 -27.85
N ASP A 364 -23.33 -4.66 -28.03
CA ASP A 364 -22.14 -5.36 -28.51
C ASP A 364 -21.42 -6.18 -27.42
N GLY A 365 -21.96 -6.22 -26.20
CA GLY A 365 -21.39 -6.91 -25.05
C GLY A 365 -20.29 -6.14 -24.31
N SER A 366 -19.93 -4.93 -24.75
CA SER A 366 -18.98 -4.07 -24.05
C SER A 366 -19.58 -3.48 -22.76
N LEU A 367 -18.71 -3.01 -21.86
CA LEU A 367 -19.09 -2.33 -20.63
C LEU A 367 -18.57 -0.89 -20.66
N THR A 368 -19.48 0.08 -20.64
CA THR A 368 -19.14 1.50 -20.51
C THR A 368 -19.40 1.98 -19.10
N ILE A 369 -18.40 2.57 -18.46
CA ILE A 369 -18.52 3.35 -17.22
C ILE A 369 -18.64 4.82 -17.61
N TYR A 370 -19.66 5.50 -17.09
CA TYR A 370 -19.87 6.93 -17.29
C TYR A 370 -19.19 7.71 -16.17
N ILE A 371 -18.27 8.60 -16.50
CA ILE A 371 -17.45 9.36 -15.54
C ILE A 371 -17.83 10.83 -15.67
N GLN A 372 -18.66 11.34 -14.75
CA GLN A 372 -19.23 12.68 -14.87
C GLN A 372 -19.75 13.22 -13.53
N ASN A 373 -19.78 14.55 -13.37
CA ASN A 373 -20.24 15.18 -12.12
C ASN A 373 -21.75 15.06 -11.90
N LYS A 374 -22.55 15.18 -12.97
CA LYS A 374 -24.01 15.03 -12.92
C LYS A 374 -24.42 13.63 -13.37
N SER A 375 -25.55 13.14 -12.91
CA SER A 375 -26.09 11.84 -13.34
C SER A 375 -26.23 11.79 -14.87
N PRO A 376 -25.86 10.68 -15.54
CA PRO A 376 -26.08 10.47 -16.98
C PRO A 376 -27.55 10.15 -17.34
N GLY A 377 -28.45 10.19 -16.35
CA GLY A 377 -29.86 9.84 -16.48
C GLY A 377 -30.16 8.44 -15.91
N PRO A 378 -31.40 8.18 -15.47
CA PRO A 378 -31.77 6.99 -14.70
C PRO A 378 -31.33 5.66 -15.36
N ASP A 379 -31.42 5.57 -16.69
CA ASP A 379 -31.07 4.36 -17.42
C ASP A 379 -29.58 4.00 -17.39
N LYS A 380 -28.72 4.96 -17.06
CA LYS A 380 -27.25 4.84 -17.07
C LYS A 380 -26.61 4.90 -15.68
N GLU A 381 -27.39 5.17 -14.63
CA GLU A 381 -26.89 5.33 -13.25
C GLU A 381 -26.23 4.07 -12.67
N SER A 382 -26.66 2.89 -13.11
CA SER A 382 -26.00 1.62 -12.73
C SER A 382 -24.50 1.65 -13.06
N ASN A 383 -24.12 2.26 -14.18
CA ASN A 383 -22.74 2.33 -14.67
C ASN A 383 -22.07 3.68 -14.39
N TRP A 384 -22.73 4.58 -13.67
CA TRP A 384 -22.21 5.90 -13.36
C TRP A 384 -21.17 5.85 -12.23
N LEU A 385 -20.03 6.48 -12.46
CA LEU A 385 -19.01 6.80 -11.48
C LEU A 385 -19.00 8.33 -11.28
N PRO A 386 -19.58 8.85 -10.18
CA PRO A 386 -19.64 10.29 -9.91
C PRO A 386 -18.25 10.92 -9.87
N ALA A 387 -18.05 12.02 -10.60
CA ALA A 387 -16.78 12.77 -10.67
C ALA A 387 -16.85 14.10 -9.89
N PRO A 388 -15.72 14.64 -9.40
CA PRO A 388 -15.69 15.97 -8.80
C PRO A 388 -16.10 17.07 -9.79
N ASN A 389 -16.57 18.20 -9.27
CA ASN A 389 -16.70 19.43 -10.05
C ASN A 389 -15.32 20.11 -10.17
N GLY A 390 -14.40 19.47 -10.88
CA GLY A 390 -13.02 19.91 -11.01
C GLY A 390 -12.09 18.81 -11.53
N PRO A 391 -10.77 18.94 -11.31
CA PRO A 391 -9.79 17.96 -11.76
C PRO A 391 -10.11 16.55 -11.26
N ILE A 392 -9.95 15.56 -12.13
CA ILE A 392 -10.21 14.15 -11.86
C ILE A 392 -8.89 13.40 -11.70
N TYR A 393 -8.88 12.44 -10.77
CA TYR A 393 -7.84 11.41 -10.71
C TYR A 393 -8.49 10.03 -10.60
N LEU A 394 -8.11 9.13 -11.49
CA LEU A 394 -8.62 7.77 -11.56
C LEU A 394 -7.50 6.78 -11.25
N ALA A 395 -7.86 5.72 -10.52
CA ALA A 395 -7.01 4.56 -10.36
C ALA A 395 -7.80 3.30 -10.69
N MET A 396 -7.25 2.45 -11.55
CA MET A 396 -7.65 1.06 -11.62
C MET A 396 -6.86 0.27 -10.57
N ARG A 397 -7.49 -0.76 -10.00
CA ARG A 397 -6.81 -1.76 -9.16
C ARG A 397 -7.05 -3.13 -9.77
N LEU A 398 -5.99 -3.84 -10.11
CA LEU A 398 -6.05 -5.18 -10.68
C LEU A 398 -5.44 -6.14 -9.65
N TYR A 399 -6.28 -6.84 -8.89
CA TYR A 399 -5.83 -7.75 -7.83
C TYR A 399 -5.52 -9.12 -8.39
N TRP A 400 -4.33 -9.62 -8.07
CA TRP A 400 -3.76 -10.85 -8.58
C TRP A 400 -3.91 -10.95 -10.11
N PRO A 401 -3.23 -10.07 -10.88
CA PRO A 401 -3.25 -10.14 -12.34
C PRO A 401 -2.82 -11.52 -12.83
N ARG A 402 -3.37 -11.97 -13.96
CA ARG A 402 -2.96 -13.23 -14.58
C ARG A 402 -1.48 -13.18 -14.96
N SER A 403 -0.75 -14.29 -14.88
CA SER A 403 0.60 -14.38 -15.44
C SER A 403 0.58 -14.50 -16.96
N GLU A 404 -0.44 -15.19 -17.49
CA GLU A 404 -0.56 -15.49 -18.92
C GLU A 404 -1.38 -14.45 -19.69
N PRO A 405 -1.09 -14.22 -20.98
CA PRO A 405 -1.91 -13.38 -21.86
C PRO A 405 -3.40 -13.78 -21.93
N PRO A 406 -4.32 -12.81 -22.00
CA PRO A 406 -4.10 -11.37 -21.85
C PRO A 406 -3.71 -11.02 -20.41
N SER A 407 -2.69 -10.17 -20.21
CA SER A 407 -2.24 -9.72 -18.88
C SER A 407 -1.66 -8.31 -18.90
N ILE A 408 -1.80 -7.57 -17.79
CA ILE A 408 -1.07 -6.31 -17.55
C ILE A 408 0.41 -6.54 -17.21
N LEU A 409 0.77 -7.78 -16.86
CA LEU A 409 2.13 -8.22 -16.57
C LEU A 409 2.82 -8.74 -17.86
N PRO A 410 4.15 -8.61 -17.97
CA PRO A 410 5.02 -7.81 -17.10
C PRO A 410 4.68 -6.32 -17.19
N VAL A 411 4.77 -5.60 -16.07
CA VAL A 411 4.30 -4.21 -15.95
C VAL A 411 4.86 -3.33 -17.07
N GLY A 412 3.97 -2.64 -17.78
CA GLY A 412 4.32 -1.74 -18.88
C GLY A 412 4.65 -2.44 -20.21
N LYS A 413 4.59 -3.78 -20.26
CA LYS A 413 4.82 -4.60 -21.46
C LYS A 413 3.79 -5.72 -21.63
N GLY A 414 2.79 -5.78 -20.75
CA GLY A 414 1.72 -6.78 -20.81
C GLY A 414 0.89 -6.68 -22.09
N THR A 415 0.28 -7.80 -22.47
CA THR A 415 -0.56 -7.92 -23.67
C THR A 415 -1.93 -7.29 -23.52
N TRP A 416 -2.45 -7.19 -22.29
CA TRP A 416 -3.67 -6.44 -22.00
C TRP A 416 -3.33 -4.99 -21.68
N ARG A 417 -4.12 -4.09 -22.25
CA ARG A 417 -3.96 -2.63 -22.12
C ARG A 417 -5.24 -2.03 -21.54
N PRO A 418 -5.16 -1.17 -20.51
CA PRO A 418 -6.34 -0.46 -20.03
C PRO A 418 -6.89 0.44 -21.15
N PRO A 419 -8.20 0.42 -21.42
CA PRO A 419 -8.77 1.31 -22.44
C PRO A 419 -8.63 2.76 -21.98
N GLY A 420 -8.33 3.64 -22.92
CA GLY A 420 -8.22 5.07 -22.62
C GLY A 420 -9.57 5.69 -22.24
N VAL A 421 -9.54 6.63 -21.30
CA VAL A 421 -10.71 7.44 -20.94
C VAL A 421 -11.01 8.38 -22.11
N LYS A 422 -12.27 8.47 -22.54
CA LYS A 422 -12.69 9.32 -23.66
C LYS A 422 -13.61 10.43 -23.20
N ARG A 423 -13.35 11.66 -23.62
CA ARG A 423 -14.27 12.77 -23.46
C ARG A 423 -15.55 12.52 -24.28
N ILE A 424 -16.70 12.75 -23.67
CA ILE A 424 -17.99 12.81 -24.39
C ILE A 424 -18.05 14.19 -25.05
N SER A 425 -18.32 14.20 -26.36
CA SER A 425 -18.45 15.41 -27.19
C SER A 425 -19.60 16.28 -26.73
#